data_AF-A0AAU1APD9-F1
#
_entry.id   AF-A0AAU1APD9-F1
#
_cell.length_a   1.000
_cell.length_b   1.000
_cell.length_c   1.000
_cell.angle_alpha   90.00
_cell.angle_beta   90.00
_cell.angle_gamma   90.00
#
_symmetry.space_group_name_H-M   'P 1'
#
loop_
_entity.id
_entity.type
_entity.pdbx_description
1 polymer ?
#
loop_
_entity_poly.entity_id
_entity_poly.type
_entity_poly.pdbx_seq_one_letter_code
_entity_poly.pdbx_strand_id
1 'polypeptide(L)' 'MDALGVRDELIAYGPLLSDDGDTWLGTAALVRAPTPGATRAILTVGRYADVEVHHWQFGGRPT' A
#
# COMPACT_ATOMS: atom_id res chain seq x y z
N MET A 1 -16.79 -1.46 11.87
CA MET A 1 -16.30 -1.73 10.50
C MET A 1 -14.96 -2.42 10.67
N ASP A 2 -15.02 -3.74 10.67
CA ASP A 2 -13.98 -4.59 11.20
C ASP A 2 -12.82 -4.75 10.21
N ALA A 3 -11.59 -4.82 10.74
CA ALA A 3 -10.33 -4.97 10.00
C ALA A 3 -10.28 -6.22 9.08
N LEU A 4 -11.31 -7.07 9.10
CA LEU A 4 -11.48 -8.23 8.22
C LEU A 4 -11.87 -7.86 6.79
N GLY A 5 -12.56 -6.72 6.55
CA GLY A 5 -12.94 -6.31 5.18
C GLY A 5 -11.75 -5.83 4.34
N VAL A 6 -10.75 -5.25 5.00
CA VAL A 6 -9.59 -4.63 4.37
C VAL A 6 -8.62 -5.66 3.76
N ARG A 7 -8.58 -6.88 4.31
CA ARG A 7 -7.72 -7.96 3.77
C ARG A 7 -8.24 -8.55 2.47
N ASP A 8 -9.55 -8.56 2.25
CA ASP A 8 -10.17 -9.04 1.00
C ASP A 8 -9.85 -8.10 -0.19
N GLU A 9 -9.55 -6.84 0.12
CA GLU A 9 -9.24 -5.79 -0.84
C GLU A 9 -7.74 -5.72 -1.20
N LEU A 10 -6.86 -6.49 -0.58
CA LEU A 10 -5.42 -6.47 -0.84
C LEU A 10 -5.05 -7.21 -2.13
N ILE A 11 -4.43 -6.51 -3.09
CA ILE A 11 -3.94 -7.09 -4.35
C ILE A 11 -2.47 -7.53 -4.21
N ALA A 12 -1.63 -6.68 -3.62
CA ALA A 12 -0.21 -6.97 -3.42
C ALA A 12 0.33 -6.29 -2.16
N TYR A 13 1.32 -6.91 -1.53
CA TYR A 13 1.99 -6.37 -0.35
C TYR A 13 3.42 -6.90 -0.28
N GLY A 14 4.39 -6.02 -0.03
CA GLY A 14 5.78 -6.45 0.09
C GLY A 14 6.77 -5.35 0.38
N PRO A 15 8.04 -5.71 0.63
CA PRO A 15 9.11 -4.75 0.84
C PRO A 15 9.47 -4.04 -0.47
N LEU A 16 9.81 -2.77 -0.34
CA LEU A 16 10.63 -2.05 -1.31
C LEU A 16 12.07 -2.21 -0.85
N LEU A 17 12.90 -2.77 -1.71
CA LEU A 17 14.30 -3.02 -1.47
C LEU A 17 15.14 -2.04 -2.30
N SER A 18 16.37 -1.80 -1.87
CA SER A 18 17.36 -1.12 -2.73
C SER A 18 17.66 -1.97 -3.95
N ASP A 19 18.37 -1.37 -4.90
CA ASP A 19 18.93 -2.04 -6.07
C ASP A 19 19.84 -3.24 -5.73
N ASP A 20 20.46 -3.23 -4.55
CA ASP A 20 21.22 -4.37 -4.00
C ASP A 20 20.36 -5.58 -3.61
N GLY A 21 19.03 -5.39 -3.47
CA GLY A 21 18.09 -6.42 -3.07
C GLY A 21 18.12 -6.82 -1.59
N ASP A 22 18.99 -6.22 -0.78
CA ASP A 22 19.19 -6.60 0.64
C ASP A 22 18.72 -5.49 1.59
N THR A 23 18.87 -4.22 1.19
CA THR A 23 18.51 -3.10 2.05
C THR A 23 17.01 -2.78 1.97
N TRP A 24 16.31 -2.84 3.10
CA TRP A 24 14.89 -2.48 3.19
C TRP A 24 14.70 -0.95 3.18
N LEU A 25 13.94 -0.45 2.21
CA LEU A 25 13.64 0.97 2.05
C LEU A 25 12.22 1.34 2.46
N GLY A 26 11.30 0.38 2.50
CA GLY A 26 9.92 0.62 2.91
C GLY A 26 8.98 -0.51 2.50
N THR A 27 7.68 -0.25 2.54
CA THR A 27 6.66 -1.25 2.19
C THR A 27 5.68 -0.66 1.21
N ALA A 28 5.38 -1.41 0.15
CA ALA A 28 4.31 -1.09 -0.77
C ALA A 28 3.09 -1.99 -0.51
N ALA A 29 1.91 -1.41 -0.61
CA ALA A 29 0.64 -2.11 -0.60
C ALA A 29 -0.21 -1.61 -1.78
N LEU A 30 -0.75 -2.54 -2.57
CA LEU A 30 -1.72 -2.25 -3.63
C LEU A 30 -3.05 -2.86 -3.24
N VAL A 31 -4.09 -2.05 -3.19
CA VAL A 31 -5.40 -2.44 -2.64
C VAL A 31 -6.52 -1.92 -3.54
N ARG A 32 -7.62 -2.66 -3.61
CA ARG A 32 -8.88 -2.19 -4.18
C ARG A 32 -9.63 -1.40 -3.13
N ALA A 33 -9.52 -0.08 -3.16
CA ALA A 33 -10.30 0.79 -2.29
C ALA A 33 -11.36 1.55 -3.10
N PRO A 34 -12.66 1.45 -2.76
CA PRO A 34 -13.70 2.24 -3.42
C PRO A 34 -13.61 3.74 -3.08
N THR A 35 -12.92 4.11 -1.99
CA THR A 35 -12.64 5.50 -1.64
C THR A 35 -11.23 5.67 -1.04
N PRO A 36 -10.55 6.82 -1.23
CA PRO A 36 -9.15 7.02 -0.79
C PRO A 36 -8.94 6.87 0.73
N GLY A 37 -9.98 7.06 1.54
CA GLY A 37 -9.91 6.98 3.01
C GLY A 37 -9.74 5.55 3.56
N ALA A 38 -10.11 4.52 2.79
CA ALA A 38 -9.99 3.12 3.23
C ALA A 38 -8.55 2.58 3.15
N THR A 39 -7.71 3.20 2.31
CA THR A 39 -6.38 2.68 1.95
C THR A 39 -5.35 2.81 3.07
N ARG A 40 -5.39 3.90 3.83
CA ARG A 40 -4.35 4.21 4.84
C ARG A 40 -4.39 3.29 6.05
N ALA A 41 -5.49 2.58 6.28
CA ALA A 41 -5.64 1.67 7.41
C ALA A 41 -4.76 0.42 7.33
N ILE A 42 -4.26 0.06 6.13
CA ILE A 42 -3.43 -1.14 5.91
C ILE A 42 -1.99 -0.92 6.37
N LEU A 43 -1.45 0.27 6.11
CA LEU A 43 -0.14 0.66 6.58
C LEU A 43 -0.32 1.29 7.95
N THR A 44 0.04 0.57 9.02
CA THR A 44 -0.09 1.06 10.38
C THR A 44 0.66 2.38 10.53
N VAL A 45 -0.09 3.48 10.59
CA VAL A 45 0.43 4.84 10.67
C VAL A 45 1.21 4.95 11.98
N GLY A 46 2.54 5.01 11.89
CA GLY A 46 3.45 4.97 13.04
C GLY A 46 4.70 4.09 12.84
N ARG A 47 4.68 3.16 11.86
CA ARG A 47 5.87 2.34 11.52
C ARG A 47 6.74 2.97 10.41
N TYR A 48 6.19 3.90 9.66
CA TYR A 48 6.85 4.53 8.52
C TYR A 48 7.06 6.01 8.82
N ALA A 49 8.21 6.55 8.39
CA ALA A 49 8.54 7.97 8.53
C ALA A 49 7.58 8.86 7.75
N ASP A 50 7.09 8.38 6.59
CA ASP A 50 6.07 9.02 5.78
C ASP A 50 5.20 7.97 5.07
N VAL A 51 4.01 8.35 4.60
CA VAL A 51 3.09 7.50 3.83
C VAL A 51 2.44 8.30 2.72
N GLU A 52 2.79 7.96 1.47
CA GLU A 52 2.13 8.48 0.27
C GLU A 52 1.05 7.53 -0.26
N VAL A 53 -0.04 8.08 -0.79
CA VAL A 53 -1.12 7.31 -1.41
C VAL A 53 -1.37 7.85 -2.81
N HIS A 54 -1.32 6.95 -3.80
CA HIS A 54 -1.49 7.29 -5.22
C HIS A 54 -2.62 6.45 -5.84
N HIS A 55 -3.42 7.06 -6.71
CA HIS A 55 -4.41 6.33 -7.49
C HIS A 55 -3.71 5.50 -8.57
N TRP A 56 -4.22 4.30 -8.80
CA TRP A 56 -3.66 3.35 -9.75
C TRP A 56 -4.76 2.54 -10.41
N GLN A 57 -4.55 2.17 -11.67
CA GLN A 57 -5.38 1.21 -12.40
C GLN A 57 -4.49 0.13 -13.01
N PHE A 58 -5.05 -1.02 -13.38
CA PHE A 58 -4.29 -2.00 -14.14
C PHE A 58 -3.67 -1.33 -15.39
N GLY A 59 -2.36 -1.49 -15.53
CA GLY A 59 -1.56 -0.80 -16.54
C GLY A 59 -0.77 0.41 -16.04
N GLY A 60 -0.99 0.90 -14.82
CA GLY A 60 -0.15 1.94 -14.20
C GLY A 60 -0.92 3.09 -13.55
N ARG A 61 -0.20 4.19 -13.32
CA ARG A 61 -0.81 5.43 -12.82
C ARG A 61 -1.62 6.10 -13.96
N PRO A 62 -2.85 6.55 -13.71
CA PRO A 62 -3.58 7.40 -14.66
C PRO A 62 -2.77 8.68 -14.93
N THR A 63 -2.71 9.10 -16.19
CA THR A 63 -2.12 10.38 -16.63
C THR A 63 -3.15 11.50 -16.60
#